data_AF-A0AAD1DTL9-F1
#
_entry.id   AF-A0AAD1DTL9-F1
#
_cell.length_a   1.000
_cell.length_b   1.000
_cell.length_c   1.000
_cell.angle_alpha   90.00
_cell.angle_beta   90.00
_cell.angle_gamma   90.00
#
_symmetry.space_group_name_H-M   'P 1'
#
loop_
_entity.id
_entity.type
_entity.pdbx_description
1 polymer ?
#
loop_
_entity_poly.entity_id
_entity_poly.type
_entity_poly.pdbx_seq_one_letter_code
_entity_poly.pdbx_strand_id
1 'polypeptide(L)'
;MKSYVIQQGDTFSSLAQQFKLKNEGILKTYHNLHCSEGDIMQEPIPGKKIMIPEDPQFIAEEKESQTSAVAVSQESTENKGIPEESSSEESSDENQSSEKADEKQEQKEDKKDKAGESSSSPHDGKYFIIQKGTVQCNQGFKFPKFKVTSQQKHYWNNKEGEADYLAVTEDDVQLDPPAQPFGQCKLKPTPGGYLPCAYAPAGKWQKPYEKVKIMGKCCLTEISELMCTTGGKITILKHGQQNETGKGQVNNADSQEQQVYNPVVNFDKFKAETDEKEAYAW
;
A
#
# COMPACT_ATOMS: atom_id res chain seq x y z
N MET A 1 28.72 20.50 -15.19
CA MET A 1 27.87 20.07 -16.33
C MET A 1 28.63 20.36 -17.62
N LYS A 2 28.93 19.32 -18.40
CA LYS A 2 29.65 19.44 -19.67
C LYS A 2 28.64 19.56 -20.81
N SER A 3 28.93 20.40 -21.79
CA SER A 3 28.17 20.47 -23.04
C SER A 3 29.00 19.92 -24.20
N TYR A 4 28.42 19.07 -25.05
CA TYR A 4 29.05 18.54 -26.25
C TYR A 4 28.24 18.92 -27.50
N VAL A 5 28.90 19.20 -28.63
CA VAL A 5 28.22 19.50 -29.89
C VAL A 5 28.10 18.21 -30.69
N ILE A 6 26.86 17.78 -30.93
CA ILE A 6 26.54 16.53 -31.64
C ILE A 6 27.10 16.61 -33.07
N GLN A 7 27.84 15.58 -33.48
CA GLN A 7 28.40 15.44 -34.82
C GLN A 7 27.49 14.60 -35.72
N GLN A 8 27.73 14.64 -37.02
CA GLN A 8 26.97 13.85 -37.98
C GLN A 8 27.25 12.35 -37.77
N GLY A 9 26.20 11.58 -37.43
CA GLY A 9 26.29 10.15 -37.15
C GLY A 9 26.36 9.78 -35.66
N ASP A 10 26.37 10.76 -34.75
CA ASP A 10 26.29 10.49 -33.31
C ASP A 10 24.93 9.93 -32.92
N THR A 11 24.94 8.87 -32.11
CA THR A 11 23.75 8.28 -31.49
C THR A 11 23.84 8.42 -29.97
N PHE A 12 22.72 8.34 -29.26
CA PHE A 12 22.78 8.35 -27.79
C PHE A 12 23.62 7.18 -27.26
N SER A 13 23.63 6.04 -27.94
CA SER A 13 24.45 4.87 -27.60
C SER A 13 25.94 5.16 -27.77
N SER A 14 26.36 5.79 -28.88
CA SER A 14 27.77 6.13 -29.12
C SER A 14 28.28 7.17 -28.11
N LEU A 15 27.47 8.19 -27.85
CA LEU A 15 27.79 9.24 -26.87
C LEU A 15 27.81 8.70 -25.45
N ALA A 16 26.85 7.84 -25.07
CA ALA A 16 26.86 7.22 -23.75
C ALA A 16 28.10 6.36 -23.52
N GLN A 17 28.55 5.60 -24.52
CA GLN A 17 29.81 4.85 -24.44
C GLN A 17 31.02 5.79 -24.32
N GLN A 18 31.06 6.86 -25.12
CA GLN A 18 32.15 7.84 -25.09
C GLN A 18 32.29 8.53 -23.72
N PHE A 19 31.16 8.84 -23.07
CA PHE A 19 31.11 9.46 -21.75
C PHE A 19 31.00 8.45 -20.61
N LYS A 20 31.15 7.15 -20.90
CA LYS A 20 31.09 6.05 -19.93
C LYS A 20 29.83 6.08 -19.07
N LEU A 21 28.67 6.40 -19.64
CA LEU A 21 27.40 6.42 -18.92
C LEU A 21 26.81 5.01 -18.78
N LYS A 22 26.07 4.77 -17.69
CA LYS A 22 25.46 3.45 -17.40
C LYS A 22 24.48 2.99 -18.48
N ASN A 23 23.76 3.92 -19.08
CA ASN A 23 22.88 3.64 -20.22
C ASN A 23 22.69 4.89 -21.11
N GLU A 24 22.17 4.68 -22.31
CA GLU A 24 21.85 5.75 -23.26
C GLU A 24 20.69 6.64 -22.82
N GLY A 25 19.73 6.06 -22.09
CA GLY A 25 18.53 6.76 -21.61
C GLY A 25 18.86 7.89 -20.62
N ILE A 26 19.90 7.72 -19.80
CA ILE A 26 20.39 8.74 -18.86
C ILE A 26 20.81 9.99 -19.62
N LEU A 27 21.55 9.86 -20.72
CA LEU A 27 22.04 11.02 -21.47
C LEU A 27 20.87 11.82 -22.06
N LYS A 28 19.89 11.10 -22.63
CA LYS A 28 18.68 11.71 -23.19
C LYS A 28 17.84 12.40 -22.11
N THR A 29 17.53 11.70 -21.03
CA THR A 29 16.72 12.25 -19.93
C THR A 29 17.42 13.43 -19.27
N TYR A 30 18.71 13.30 -18.96
CA TYR A 30 19.49 14.38 -18.35
C TYR A 30 19.54 15.61 -19.24
N HIS A 31 19.76 15.44 -20.54
CA HIS A 31 19.71 16.58 -21.45
C HIS A 31 18.35 17.26 -21.45
N ASN A 32 17.25 16.50 -21.60
CA ASN A 32 15.90 17.05 -21.67
C ASN A 32 15.45 17.74 -20.36
N LEU A 33 15.96 17.29 -19.21
CA LEU A 33 15.72 17.91 -17.90
C LEU A 33 16.53 19.20 -17.67
N HIS A 34 17.56 19.46 -18.48
CA HIS A 34 18.48 20.57 -18.28
C HIS A 34 18.66 21.46 -19.51
N CYS A 35 17.84 21.26 -20.55
CA CYS A 35 17.81 22.11 -21.73
C CYS A 35 16.54 22.97 -21.77
N SER A 36 16.49 23.88 -22.73
CA SER A 36 15.30 24.68 -22.99
C SER A 36 14.25 23.86 -23.74
N GLU A 37 12.96 24.23 -23.66
CA GLU A 37 11.86 23.50 -24.31
C GLU A 37 12.09 23.26 -25.82
N GLY A 38 12.70 24.21 -26.53
CA GLY A 38 13.00 24.11 -27.97
C GLY A 38 14.19 23.19 -28.31
N ASP A 39 14.94 22.77 -27.30
CA ASP A 39 16.10 21.88 -27.43
C ASP A 39 15.85 20.46 -26.92
N ILE A 40 14.66 20.19 -26.37
CA ILE A 40 14.23 18.82 -26.05
C ILE A 40 14.30 17.99 -27.32
N MET A 41 15.05 16.89 -27.26
CA MET A 41 15.30 16.04 -28.41
C MET A 41 15.01 14.57 -28.11
N GLN A 42 14.34 13.92 -29.06
CA GLN A 42 14.07 12.49 -29.01
C GLN A 42 15.23 11.65 -29.57
N GLU A 43 16.00 12.25 -30.48
CA GLU A 43 17.19 11.71 -31.13
C GLU A 43 18.27 12.80 -31.22
N PRO A 44 19.57 12.46 -31.26
CA PRO A 44 20.63 13.45 -31.36
C PRO A 44 20.58 14.17 -32.72
N ILE A 45 20.52 15.51 -32.68
CA ILE A 45 20.49 16.34 -33.90
C ILE A 45 21.89 16.93 -34.13
N PRO A 46 22.56 16.64 -35.26
CA PRO A 46 23.88 17.21 -35.56
C PRO A 46 23.88 18.75 -35.48
N GLY A 47 24.92 19.30 -34.87
CA GLY A 47 25.08 20.75 -34.64
C GLY A 47 24.40 21.28 -33.38
N LYS A 48 23.50 20.52 -32.73
CA LYS A 48 22.94 20.90 -31.41
C LYS A 48 23.86 20.52 -30.26
N LYS A 49 23.74 21.24 -29.13
CA LYS A 49 24.48 20.95 -27.90
C LYS A 49 23.70 19.97 -27.02
N ILE A 50 24.38 18.94 -26.53
CA ILE A 50 23.86 17.99 -25.55
C ILE A 50 24.52 18.23 -24.19
N MET A 51 23.73 18.11 -23.11
CA MET A 51 24.23 18.26 -21.74
C MET A 51 24.59 16.88 -21.20
N ILE A 52 25.78 16.77 -20.62
CA ILE A 52 26.34 15.50 -20.15
C ILE A 52 26.42 15.53 -18.62
N PRO A 53 25.85 14.51 -17.95
CA PRO A 53 25.96 14.38 -16.51
C PRO A 53 27.40 14.11 -16.09
N GLU A 54 27.86 14.80 -15.04
CA GLU A 54 29.18 14.60 -14.43
C GLU A 54 29.11 13.79 -13.14
N ASP A 55 27.89 13.52 -12.63
CA ASP A 55 27.70 12.81 -11.39
C ASP A 55 28.15 11.34 -11.52
N PRO A 56 29.03 10.84 -10.63
CA PRO A 56 29.42 9.43 -10.60
C PRO A 56 28.23 8.46 -10.55
N GLN A 57 27.06 8.86 -10.05
CA GLN A 57 25.85 8.04 -10.05
C GLN A 57 25.37 7.66 -11.45
N PHE A 58 25.70 8.45 -12.48
CA PHE A 58 25.30 8.22 -13.87
C PHE A 58 26.41 7.58 -14.71
N ILE A 59 27.65 7.58 -14.20
CA ILE A 59 28.83 7.04 -14.86
C ILE A 59 28.98 5.57 -14.46
N ALA A 60 29.30 4.70 -15.42
CA ALA A 60 29.63 3.31 -15.15
C ALA A 60 31.01 3.27 -14.46
N GLU A 61 31.05 2.71 -13.24
CA GLU A 61 32.31 2.40 -12.59
C GLU A 61 33.05 1.33 -13.41
N GLU A 62 34.35 1.53 -13.60
CA GLU A 62 35.21 0.55 -14.27
C GLU A 62 35.29 -0.72 -13.40
N LYS A 63 34.41 -1.69 -13.66
CA LYS A 63 34.68 -3.06 -13.27
C LYS A 63 35.80 -3.56 -14.17
N GLU A 64 37.02 -3.52 -13.66
CA GLU A 64 38.11 -4.35 -14.19
C GLU A 64 37.59 -5.77 -14.36
N SER A 65 37.66 -6.25 -15.59
CA SER A 65 37.22 -7.57 -15.97
C SER A 65 38.11 -8.60 -15.32
N GLN A 66 37.57 -9.38 -14.38
CA GLN A 66 37.94 -10.78 -14.30
C GLN A 66 36.79 -11.62 -14.83
N THR A 67 37.02 -12.09 -16.05
CA THR A 67 36.32 -13.19 -16.69
C THR A 67 36.33 -14.43 -15.79
N SER A 68 35.15 -14.93 -15.46
CA SER A 68 34.89 -16.37 -15.41
C SER A 68 33.41 -16.60 -15.66
N ALA A 69 33.14 -17.26 -16.78
CA ALA A 69 31.86 -17.85 -17.08
C ALA A 69 31.44 -18.82 -15.96
N VAL A 70 30.12 -18.99 -15.77
CA VAL A 70 29.40 -20.26 -15.98
C VAL A 70 27.96 -20.16 -15.40
N ALA A 71 27.02 -20.47 -16.29
CA ALA A 71 25.72 -21.13 -16.14
C ALA A 71 24.60 -20.59 -15.23
N VAL A 72 23.50 -20.28 -15.92
CA VAL A 72 22.12 -20.58 -15.54
C VAL A 72 21.91 -22.09 -15.35
N SER A 73 21.27 -22.50 -14.24
CA SER A 73 20.41 -23.69 -14.04
C SER A 73 19.74 -23.53 -12.65
N GLN A 74 18.46 -23.19 -12.53
CA GLN A 74 17.29 -24.08 -12.45
C GLN A 74 17.39 -25.28 -11.48
N GLU A 75 16.48 -25.23 -10.50
CA GLU A 75 15.64 -26.30 -9.94
C GLU A 75 16.21 -27.44 -9.06
N SER A 76 15.52 -27.56 -7.91
CA SER A 76 14.87 -28.77 -7.38
C SER A 76 15.65 -29.71 -6.46
N THR A 77 14.98 -30.01 -5.33
CA THR A 77 14.82 -31.33 -4.68
C THR A 77 16.08 -32.03 -4.17
N GLU A 78 16.11 -32.78 -3.08
CA GLU A 78 15.25 -33.08 -1.94
C GLU A 78 16.14 -33.99 -1.08
N ASN A 79 15.96 -33.88 0.23
CA ASN A 79 15.95 -35.02 1.15
C ASN A 79 17.27 -35.70 1.61
N LYS A 80 17.32 -35.75 2.95
CA LYS A 80 17.52 -36.93 3.81
C LYS A 80 18.90 -37.14 4.45
N GLY A 81 18.89 -37.06 5.77
CA GLY A 81 19.92 -37.62 6.65
C GLY A 81 19.65 -37.30 8.12
N ILE A 82 18.73 -38.04 8.75
CA ILE A 82 18.62 -38.23 10.21
C ILE A 82 19.46 -39.47 10.59
N PRO A 83 20.10 -39.51 11.76
CA PRO A 83 19.72 -40.47 12.82
C PRO A 83 19.48 -39.73 14.16
N GLU A 84 18.34 -39.93 14.86
CA GLU A 84 18.11 -40.92 15.94
C GLU A 84 19.16 -40.80 17.07
N GLU A 85 18.80 -40.54 18.34
CA GLU A 85 18.03 -41.37 19.28
C GLU A 85 17.32 -40.48 20.34
N SER A 86 16.02 -40.67 20.65
CA SER A 86 15.42 -41.60 21.64
C SER A 86 15.36 -41.01 23.06
N SER A 87 14.16 -40.60 23.54
CA SER A 87 13.33 -41.30 24.57
C SER A 87 13.48 -40.60 25.94
N SER A 88 12.49 -40.36 26.79
CA SER A 88 11.05 -40.69 26.86
C SER A 88 10.44 -39.97 28.08
N GLU A 89 9.14 -39.70 27.99
CA GLU A 89 8.08 -39.83 29.03
C GLU A 89 8.08 -38.90 30.27
N GLU A 90 7.05 -38.03 30.38
CA GLU A 90 5.82 -38.18 31.21
C GLU A 90 6.04 -37.66 32.64
N SER A 91 5.11 -37.12 33.42
CA SER A 91 3.69 -36.73 33.36
C SER A 91 3.47 -35.92 34.66
N SER A 92 2.47 -35.03 34.73
CA SER A 92 1.72 -34.78 35.97
C SER A 92 0.48 -33.93 35.75
N ASP A 93 -0.59 -34.42 36.35
CA ASP A 93 -1.98 -34.00 36.30
C ASP A 93 -2.32 -32.67 36.99
N GLU A 94 -3.41 -32.08 36.46
CA GLU A 94 -4.58 -31.46 37.11
C GLU A 94 -4.46 -30.81 38.51
N ASN A 95 -4.96 -29.57 38.63
CA ASN A 95 -6.20 -29.31 39.40
C ASN A 95 -6.79 -27.89 39.23
N GLN A 96 -8.12 -27.87 39.00
CA GLN A 96 -9.18 -27.01 39.59
C GLN A 96 -8.82 -25.59 40.08
N SER A 97 -9.55 -24.51 39.76
CA SER A 97 -11.00 -24.33 39.93
C SER A 97 -11.43 -22.93 39.44
N SER A 98 -12.73 -22.80 39.16
CA SER A 98 -13.44 -21.58 38.74
C SER A 98 -14.49 -21.19 39.78
N GLU A 99 -15.16 -20.05 39.54
CA GLU A 99 -16.32 -19.45 40.26
C GLU A 99 -15.95 -18.40 41.34
N LYS A 100 -16.61 -17.24 41.51
CA LYS A 100 -17.81 -16.59 40.96
C LYS A 100 -17.88 -15.12 41.48
N ALA A 101 -18.49 -14.20 40.71
CA ALA A 101 -19.48 -13.14 41.09
C ALA A 101 -19.14 -12.14 42.25
N ASP A 102 -19.54 -10.86 42.31
CA ASP A 102 -20.48 -10.01 41.57
C ASP A 102 -20.28 -8.52 42.00
N GLU A 103 -20.80 -7.60 41.19
CA GLU A 103 -21.26 -6.21 41.48
C GLU A 103 -20.42 -5.18 42.30
N LYS A 104 -20.05 -4.05 41.66
CA LYS A 104 -20.75 -2.74 41.82
C LYS A 104 -20.10 -1.59 41.04
N GLN A 105 -20.97 -0.82 40.38
CA GLN A 105 -20.74 0.50 39.82
C GLN A 105 -20.25 1.49 40.89
N GLU A 106 -19.34 2.40 40.54
CA GLU A 106 -19.57 3.84 40.75
C GLU A 106 -18.58 4.71 39.96
N GLN A 107 -19.14 5.81 39.47
CA GLN A 107 -18.51 6.86 38.68
C GLN A 107 -17.40 7.56 39.46
N LYS A 108 -16.26 7.81 38.80
CA LYS A 108 -15.43 8.97 39.10
C LYS A 108 -14.89 9.55 37.80
N GLU A 109 -15.50 10.65 37.41
CA GLU A 109 -14.87 11.67 36.58
C GLU A 109 -13.59 12.12 37.28
N ASP A 110 -12.44 11.92 36.64
CA ASP A 110 -11.24 12.69 36.95
C ASP A 110 -10.74 13.35 35.68
N LYS A 111 -11.01 14.64 35.65
CA LYS A 111 -10.52 15.65 34.73
C LYS A 111 -9.00 15.74 34.88
N LYS A 112 -8.24 15.27 33.90
CA LYS A 112 -6.80 15.56 33.81
C LYS A 112 -6.48 16.27 32.49
N ASP A 113 -6.49 17.60 32.56
CA ASP A 113 -5.81 18.47 31.61
C ASP A 113 -4.29 18.39 31.82
N LYS A 114 -3.55 18.53 30.72
CA LYS A 114 -2.06 18.55 30.55
C LYS A 114 -1.40 17.16 30.66
N ALA A 115 -0.53 16.74 29.75
CA ALA A 115 0.46 17.47 28.97
C ALA A 115 0.79 16.68 27.68
N GLY A 116 1.31 17.37 26.66
CA GLY A 116 1.79 16.76 25.42
C GLY A 116 2.92 15.76 25.66
N GLU A 117 2.60 14.48 25.51
CA GLU A 117 3.52 13.46 25.06
C GLU A 117 3.06 13.07 23.66
N SER A 118 3.93 13.19 22.67
CA SER A 118 3.76 12.53 21.38
C SER A 118 3.96 11.03 21.58
N SER A 119 3.07 10.39 22.35
CA SER A 119 2.97 8.94 22.41
C SER A 119 2.38 8.53 21.07
N SER A 120 3.22 7.95 20.20
CA SER A 120 2.72 7.42 18.93
C SER A 120 1.62 6.40 19.24
N SER A 121 0.43 6.62 18.68
CA SER A 121 -0.63 5.63 18.82
C SER A 121 -0.35 4.46 17.87
N PRO A 122 -0.78 3.21 18.18
CA PRO A 122 -0.63 2.08 17.26
C PRO A 122 -1.30 2.29 15.89
N HIS A 123 -2.17 3.30 15.79
CA HIS A 123 -2.89 3.70 14.59
C HIS A 123 -2.17 4.80 13.80
N ASP A 124 -1.06 5.33 14.29
CA ASP A 124 -0.31 6.37 13.57
C ASP A 124 0.28 5.80 12.28
N GLY A 125 0.03 6.50 11.16
CA GLY A 125 0.42 6.02 9.83
C GLY A 125 -0.47 4.90 9.27
N LYS A 126 -1.61 4.58 9.91
CA LYS A 126 -2.61 3.63 9.42
C LYS A 126 -3.78 4.34 8.78
N TYR A 127 -4.29 3.77 7.69
CA TYR A 127 -5.45 4.31 7.00
C TYR A 127 -6.76 3.88 7.65
N PHE A 128 -7.75 4.76 7.59
CA PHE A 128 -9.15 4.43 7.87
C PHE A 128 -9.72 3.50 6.80
N ILE A 129 -10.78 2.77 7.13
CA ILE A 129 -11.38 1.81 6.20
C ILE A 129 -12.67 2.37 5.61
N ILE A 130 -12.85 2.19 4.30
CA ILE A 130 -14.11 2.48 3.60
C ILE A 130 -14.81 1.20 3.13
N GLN A 131 -16.07 1.31 2.72
CA GLN A 131 -16.89 0.17 2.27
C GLN A 131 -16.23 -0.66 1.15
N LYS A 132 -15.52 0.00 0.21
CA LYS A 132 -14.71 -0.66 -0.84
C LYS A 132 -13.57 -1.53 -0.31
N GLY A 133 -13.17 -1.36 0.95
CA GLY A 133 -12.12 -2.15 1.59
C GLY A 133 -12.43 -3.64 1.58
N THR A 134 -11.38 -4.45 1.59
CA THR A 134 -11.50 -5.92 1.60
C THR A 134 -10.92 -6.51 2.86
N VAL A 135 -11.52 -7.60 3.32
CA VAL A 135 -11.07 -8.35 4.49
C VAL A 135 -10.60 -9.74 4.12
N GLN A 136 -9.80 -10.34 4.99
CA GLN A 136 -9.28 -11.68 4.84
C GLN A 136 -9.50 -12.47 6.13
N CYS A 137 -10.05 -13.67 6.00
CA CYS A 137 -10.07 -14.66 7.08
C CYS A 137 -8.85 -15.57 6.94
N ASN A 138 -8.14 -15.84 8.04
CA ASN A 138 -7.00 -16.78 8.05
C ASN A 138 -7.36 -18.21 7.62
N GLN A 139 -8.64 -18.58 7.71
CA GLN A 139 -9.17 -19.90 7.34
C GLN A 139 -9.98 -19.89 6.03
N GLY A 140 -10.10 -18.74 5.38
CA GLY A 140 -10.85 -18.54 4.15
C GLY A 140 -9.98 -18.47 2.89
N PHE A 141 -10.62 -18.46 1.73
CA PHE A 141 -9.96 -18.40 0.42
C PHE A 141 -10.42 -17.24 -0.47
N LYS A 142 -11.44 -16.48 -0.04
CA LYS A 142 -11.94 -15.29 -0.75
C LYS A 142 -11.79 -14.03 0.10
N PHE A 143 -11.83 -12.89 -0.57
CA PHE A 143 -11.66 -11.56 0.04
C PHE A 143 -12.93 -10.72 -0.18
N PRO A 144 -13.93 -10.82 0.71
CA PRO A 144 -15.16 -10.06 0.60
C PRO A 144 -14.93 -8.58 0.94
N LYS A 145 -15.87 -7.73 0.53
CA LYS A 145 -15.91 -6.30 0.86
C LYS A 145 -16.72 -6.05 2.12
N PHE A 146 -16.56 -4.86 2.71
CA PHE A 146 -17.42 -4.41 3.79
C PHE A 146 -18.82 -4.04 3.28
N LYS A 147 -19.82 -4.17 4.15
CA LYS A 147 -21.13 -3.56 3.97
C LYS A 147 -21.41 -2.64 5.16
N VAL A 148 -21.40 -1.33 4.94
CA VAL A 148 -21.66 -0.35 5.99
C VAL A 148 -23.17 -0.32 6.27
N THR A 149 -23.51 -0.50 7.55
CA THR A 149 -24.87 -0.47 8.08
C THR A 149 -25.03 0.53 9.22
N SER A 150 -23.91 0.91 9.85
CA SER A 150 -23.86 1.79 11.00
C SER A 150 -24.27 3.22 10.70
N GLN A 151 -24.04 3.70 9.47
CA GLN A 151 -24.17 5.09 9.08
C GLN A 151 -24.29 5.24 7.55
N GLN A 152 -24.80 6.38 7.10
CA GLN A 152 -25.05 6.68 5.68
C GLN A 152 -24.64 8.12 5.29
N LYS A 153 -23.82 8.79 6.10
CA LYS A 153 -23.57 10.24 5.97
C LYS A 153 -22.09 10.63 5.91
N HIS A 154 -21.20 9.82 6.45
CA HIS A 154 -19.78 10.11 6.55
C HIS A 154 -19.00 9.28 5.53
N TYR A 155 -18.30 9.98 4.65
CA TYR A 155 -17.53 9.41 3.56
C TYR A 155 -16.08 9.85 3.70
N TRP A 156 -15.14 8.92 3.50
CA TRP A 156 -13.72 9.26 3.45
C TRP A 156 -13.31 9.50 2.00
N ASN A 157 -12.56 10.58 1.76
CA ASN A 157 -11.98 10.92 0.46
C ASN A 157 -12.97 10.87 -0.72
N ASN A 158 -14.23 11.29 -0.49
CA ASN A 158 -15.22 11.37 -1.56
C ASN A 158 -16.09 12.62 -1.40
N LYS A 159 -16.12 13.44 -2.46
CA LYS A 159 -16.93 14.67 -2.52
C LYS A 159 -18.36 14.45 -3.02
N GLU A 160 -18.57 13.41 -3.82
CA GLU A 160 -19.84 13.04 -4.47
C GLU A 160 -20.76 12.19 -3.56
N GLY A 161 -20.23 11.69 -2.45
CA GLY A 161 -21.02 10.95 -1.45
C GLY A 161 -21.43 9.54 -1.89
N GLU A 162 -20.62 8.87 -2.71
CA GLU A 162 -20.91 7.50 -3.14
C GLU A 162 -20.84 6.51 -1.98
N ALA A 163 -21.81 5.59 -1.91
CA ALA A 163 -21.92 4.58 -0.84
C ALA A 163 -20.64 3.73 -0.65
N ASP A 164 -19.86 3.57 -1.71
CA ASP A 164 -18.61 2.82 -1.73
C ASP A 164 -17.49 3.44 -0.86
N TYR A 165 -17.61 4.72 -0.52
CA TYR A 165 -16.66 5.48 0.28
C TYR A 165 -17.15 5.73 1.71
N LEU A 166 -18.25 5.10 2.11
CA LEU A 166 -18.75 5.17 3.47
C LEU A 166 -17.69 4.65 4.44
N ALA A 167 -17.49 5.42 5.50
CA ALA A 167 -16.63 5.04 6.61
C ALA A 167 -17.16 3.81 7.33
N VAL A 168 -16.26 2.86 7.61
CA VAL A 168 -16.56 1.62 8.33
C VAL A 168 -16.27 1.81 9.83
N THR A 169 -17.21 1.36 10.66
CA THR A 169 -17.15 1.46 12.13
C THR A 169 -17.09 0.09 12.80
N GLU A 170 -16.89 0.07 14.11
CA GLU A 170 -16.84 -1.16 14.92
C GLU A 170 -18.07 -2.07 14.83
N ASP A 171 -19.23 -1.52 14.46
CA ASP A 171 -20.50 -2.25 14.34
C ASP A 171 -20.70 -2.88 12.95
N ASP A 172 -19.91 -2.50 11.95
CA ASP A 172 -20.07 -2.92 10.56
C ASP A 172 -19.46 -4.31 10.33
N VAL A 173 -20.16 -5.32 10.83
CA VAL A 173 -19.76 -6.73 10.75
C VAL A 173 -20.32 -7.45 9.52
N GLN A 174 -21.16 -6.78 8.72
CA GLN A 174 -21.71 -7.35 7.50
C GLN A 174 -20.70 -7.26 6.34
N LEU A 175 -20.69 -8.29 5.51
CA LEU A 175 -19.78 -8.44 4.38
C LEU A 175 -20.56 -8.64 3.08
N ASP A 176 -19.96 -8.25 1.96
CA ASP A 176 -20.50 -8.41 0.61
C ASP A 176 -19.54 -9.26 -0.24
N PRO A 177 -19.96 -10.43 -0.76
CA PRO A 177 -21.29 -11.03 -0.65
C PRO A 177 -21.63 -11.59 0.75
N PRO A 178 -22.91 -11.57 1.18
CA PRO A 178 -23.31 -12.09 2.49
C PRO A 178 -23.29 -13.62 2.54
N ALA A 179 -23.56 -14.28 1.41
CA ALA A 179 -23.50 -15.73 1.30
C ALA A 179 -22.06 -16.18 1.05
N GLN A 180 -21.52 -17.00 1.96
CA GLN A 180 -20.17 -17.58 1.85
C GLN A 180 -19.08 -16.53 1.58
N PRO A 181 -18.96 -15.48 2.41
CA PRO A 181 -18.11 -14.32 2.13
C PRO A 181 -16.65 -14.71 1.88
N PHE A 182 -16.16 -15.74 2.58
CA PHE A 182 -14.79 -16.24 2.46
C PHE A 182 -14.63 -17.49 1.59
N GLY A 183 -15.67 -17.91 0.85
CA GLY A 183 -15.65 -19.12 0.03
C GLY A 183 -15.72 -20.39 0.88
N GLN A 184 -14.68 -21.21 0.88
CA GLN A 184 -14.56 -22.41 1.72
C GLN A 184 -13.88 -22.10 3.06
N CYS A 185 -14.16 -22.89 4.11
CA CYS A 185 -13.59 -22.69 5.44
C CYS A 185 -12.78 -23.90 5.90
N LYS A 186 -11.48 -23.70 6.17
CA LYS A 186 -10.57 -24.77 6.64
C LYS A 186 -10.99 -25.40 7.97
N LEU A 187 -11.72 -24.67 8.81
CA LEU A 187 -12.24 -25.16 10.10
C LEU A 187 -13.48 -26.05 9.97
N LYS A 188 -13.99 -26.28 8.75
CA LYS A 188 -15.12 -27.19 8.50
C LYS A 188 -14.71 -28.29 7.50
N PRO A 189 -13.91 -29.27 7.94
CA PRO A 189 -13.46 -30.35 7.07
C PRO A 189 -14.60 -31.31 6.71
N THR A 190 -14.53 -31.88 5.52
CA THR A 190 -15.42 -32.93 5.01
C THR A 190 -14.65 -34.00 4.24
N PRO A 191 -15.20 -35.22 4.10
CA PRO A 191 -14.60 -36.26 3.26
C PRO A 191 -14.68 -35.83 1.79
N GLY A 192 -13.68 -35.09 1.31
CA GLY A 192 -13.64 -34.52 -0.05
C GLY A 192 -13.28 -33.03 -0.13
N GLY A 193 -13.02 -32.36 1.01
CA GLY A 193 -12.56 -30.97 1.03
C GLY A 193 -13.11 -30.19 2.22
N TYR A 194 -13.48 -28.94 1.98
CA TYR A 194 -13.98 -28.04 3.01
C TYR A 194 -15.39 -27.56 2.68
N LEU A 195 -16.23 -27.47 3.72
CA LEU A 195 -17.55 -26.87 3.58
C LEU A 195 -17.45 -25.36 3.31
N PRO A 196 -18.47 -24.79 2.67
CA PRO A 196 -18.56 -23.36 2.52
C PRO A 196 -18.55 -22.63 3.87
N CYS A 197 -17.99 -21.42 3.86
CA CYS A 197 -17.90 -20.56 5.02
C CYS A 197 -19.30 -20.14 5.48
N ALA A 198 -19.70 -20.57 6.67
CA ALA A 198 -20.84 -20.03 7.39
C ALA A 198 -20.34 -18.95 8.34
N TYR A 199 -20.02 -17.79 7.77
CA TYR A 199 -19.52 -16.65 8.54
C TYR A 199 -20.56 -16.20 9.57
N ALA A 200 -20.11 -16.04 10.81
CA ALA A 200 -20.88 -15.44 11.88
C ALA A 200 -19.91 -14.63 12.77
N PRO A 201 -20.10 -13.31 12.91
CA PRO A 201 -19.21 -12.47 13.71
C PRO A 201 -19.34 -12.79 15.21
N ALA A 202 -18.21 -12.86 15.90
CA ALA A 202 -18.14 -13.00 17.36
C ALA A 202 -18.02 -11.60 18.00
N GLY A 203 -19.15 -10.89 18.06
CA GLY A 203 -19.22 -9.53 18.62
C GLY A 203 -18.86 -8.45 17.60
N LYS A 204 -18.24 -7.37 18.10
CA LYS A 204 -17.80 -6.21 17.31
C LYS A 204 -16.34 -6.33 16.88
N TRP A 205 -15.94 -5.46 15.96
CA TRP A 205 -14.52 -5.31 15.62
C TRP A 205 -13.69 -4.88 16.84
N GLN A 206 -12.50 -5.46 16.94
CA GLN A 206 -11.51 -5.20 17.95
C GLN A 206 -10.45 -4.23 17.42
N LYS A 207 -9.78 -3.52 18.33
CA LYS A 207 -8.81 -2.47 18.02
C LYS A 207 -9.36 -1.41 17.06
N PRO A 208 -10.58 -0.86 17.28
CA PRO A 208 -11.00 0.32 16.53
C PRO A 208 -10.22 1.55 17.02
N TYR A 209 -10.18 2.61 16.22
CA TYR A 209 -9.56 3.86 16.63
C TYR A 209 -10.52 4.71 17.45
N GLU A 210 -10.33 4.74 18.76
CA GLU A 210 -11.26 5.38 19.70
C GLU A 210 -11.30 6.91 19.60
N LYS A 211 -10.23 7.53 19.07
CA LYS A 211 -10.13 9.00 18.96
C LYS A 211 -11.04 9.57 17.87
N VAL A 212 -11.36 8.79 16.83
CA VAL A 212 -12.24 9.23 15.73
C VAL A 212 -13.52 8.42 15.76
N LYS A 213 -14.63 9.12 16.07
CA LYS A 213 -15.95 8.53 16.20
C LYS A 213 -16.91 9.13 15.19
N ILE A 214 -17.67 8.27 14.51
CA ILE A 214 -18.75 8.65 13.61
C ILE A 214 -20.05 8.23 14.28
N MET A 215 -20.93 9.18 14.55
CA MET A 215 -22.20 8.93 15.26
C MET A 215 -22.01 8.17 16.59
N GLY A 216 -20.91 8.46 17.31
CA GLY A 216 -20.58 7.81 18.59
C GLY A 216 -19.88 6.45 18.46
N LYS A 217 -19.66 5.93 17.24
CA LYS A 217 -19.02 4.63 16.98
C LYS A 217 -17.57 4.83 16.52
N CYS A 218 -16.65 4.03 17.04
CA CYS A 218 -15.23 4.12 16.70
C CYS A 218 -14.97 3.64 15.27
N CYS A 219 -14.08 4.32 14.55
CA CYS A 219 -13.73 3.98 13.17
C CYS A 219 -12.72 2.84 13.10
N LEU A 220 -12.81 2.02 12.06
CA LEU A 220 -11.81 0.98 11.81
C LEU A 220 -10.56 1.54 11.14
N THR A 221 -9.43 0.89 11.40
CA THR A 221 -8.14 1.14 10.74
C THR A 221 -7.52 -0.19 10.36
N GLU A 222 -6.43 -0.20 9.59
CA GLU A 222 -5.79 -1.42 9.08
C GLU A 222 -5.40 -2.47 10.14
N ILE A 223 -5.27 -2.07 11.41
CA ILE A 223 -4.93 -2.99 12.51
C ILE A 223 -6.17 -3.59 13.22
N SER A 224 -7.38 -3.20 12.81
CA SER A 224 -8.61 -3.70 13.38
C SER A 224 -8.85 -5.15 12.97
N GLU A 225 -9.36 -5.95 13.91
CA GLU A 225 -9.52 -7.40 13.76
C GLU A 225 -10.94 -7.81 14.18
N LEU A 226 -11.49 -8.86 13.57
CA LEU A 226 -12.78 -9.43 13.95
C LEU A 226 -12.65 -10.94 14.11
N MET A 227 -13.26 -11.48 15.16
CA MET A 227 -13.32 -12.92 15.37
C MET A 227 -14.59 -13.49 14.76
N CYS A 228 -14.50 -14.67 14.16
CA CYS A 228 -15.64 -15.46 13.72
C CYS A 228 -15.99 -16.48 14.81
N THR A 229 -17.27 -16.74 15.07
CA THR A 229 -17.70 -17.74 16.05
C THR A 229 -17.23 -19.16 15.73
N THR A 230 -16.91 -19.43 14.46
CA THR A 230 -16.29 -20.70 14.02
C THR A 230 -14.82 -20.81 14.47
N GLY A 231 -14.18 -19.72 14.89
CA GLY A 231 -12.77 -19.67 15.34
C GLY A 231 -11.80 -19.02 14.35
N GLY A 232 -12.28 -18.56 13.20
CA GLY A 232 -11.47 -17.81 12.24
C GLY A 232 -11.17 -16.38 12.73
N LYS A 233 -9.97 -15.90 12.45
CA LYS A 233 -9.57 -14.50 12.66
C LYS A 233 -9.65 -13.75 11.33
N ILE A 234 -10.36 -12.64 11.32
CA ILE A 234 -10.57 -11.78 10.17
C ILE A 234 -9.74 -10.50 10.37
N THR A 235 -8.92 -10.18 9.40
CA THR A 235 -8.09 -8.98 9.35
C THR A 235 -8.42 -8.17 8.11
N ILE A 236 -8.05 -6.90 8.12
CA ILE A 236 -8.17 -6.04 6.95
C ILE A 236 -7.05 -6.38 5.96
N LEU A 237 -7.42 -6.56 4.68
CA LEU A 237 -6.48 -6.79 3.60
C LEU A 237 -6.19 -5.50 2.82
N LYS A 238 -7.24 -4.73 2.49
CA LYS A 238 -7.12 -3.42 1.84
C LYS A 238 -8.07 -2.44 2.47
N HIS A 239 -7.59 -1.23 2.77
CA HIS A 239 -8.40 -0.15 3.31
C HIS A 239 -9.43 0.42 2.34
N GLY A 240 -9.23 0.19 1.03
CA GLY A 240 -10.17 0.55 -0.04
C GLY A 240 -10.06 2.00 -0.52
N GLN A 241 -9.45 2.89 0.25
CA GLN A 241 -9.20 4.27 -0.18
C GLN A 241 -8.19 4.31 -1.33
N GLN A 242 -8.34 5.30 -2.20
CA GLN A 242 -7.34 5.65 -3.21
C GLN A 242 -6.85 7.06 -2.89
N ASN A 243 -5.54 7.26 -2.98
CA ASN A 243 -4.98 8.61 -2.90
C ASN A 243 -5.19 9.26 -4.26
N GLU A 244 -5.92 10.37 -4.27
CA GLU A 244 -6.01 11.24 -5.44
C GLU A 244 -4.90 12.29 -5.35
N THR A 245 -4.30 12.63 -6.49
CA THR A 245 -3.33 13.71 -6.56
C THR A 245 -4.03 15.01 -6.21
N GLY A 246 -3.72 15.57 -5.05
CA GLY A 246 -4.24 16.85 -4.60
C GLY A 246 -3.63 18.01 -5.39
N LYS A 247 -4.33 19.15 -5.39
CA LYS A 247 -3.88 20.36 -6.10
C LYS A 247 -2.52 20.85 -5.67
N GLY A 248 -2.25 20.83 -4.36
CA GLY A 248 -0.92 21.15 -3.85
C GLY A 248 0.17 20.25 -4.46
N GLN A 249 -0.13 18.99 -4.72
CA GLN A 249 0.82 18.08 -5.37
C GLN A 249 0.98 18.40 -6.86
N VAL A 250 -0.11 18.71 -7.57
CA VAL A 250 -0.07 19.12 -8.98
C VAL A 250 0.70 20.44 -9.13
N ASN A 251 0.45 21.42 -8.27
CA ASN A 251 1.04 22.76 -8.34
C ASN A 251 2.51 22.77 -7.89
N ASN A 252 2.89 21.91 -6.95
CA ASN A 252 4.29 21.75 -6.53
C ASN A 252 5.12 20.90 -7.49
N ALA A 253 4.51 20.13 -8.39
CA ALA A 253 5.25 19.32 -9.36
C ALA A 253 5.89 20.21 -10.43
N ASP A 254 7.14 19.94 -10.78
CA ASP A 254 7.87 20.68 -11.81
C ASP A 254 7.33 20.37 -13.22
N SER A 255 6.98 21.41 -13.97
CA SER A 255 6.38 21.23 -15.30
C SER A 255 7.35 20.64 -16.31
N GLN A 256 8.63 21.02 -16.25
CA GLN A 256 9.64 20.53 -17.16
C GLN A 256 9.92 19.05 -16.92
N GLU A 257 10.05 18.63 -15.66
CA GLU A 257 10.20 17.21 -15.31
C GLU A 257 9.02 16.38 -15.80
N GLN A 258 7.79 16.83 -15.55
CA GLN A 258 6.58 16.14 -15.98
C GLN A 258 6.47 16.05 -17.50
N GLN A 259 6.90 17.08 -18.23
CA GLN A 259 6.92 17.06 -19.70
C GLN A 259 7.97 16.06 -20.25
N VAL A 260 9.10 15.90 -19.57
CA VAL A 260 10.12 14.91 -19.96
C VAL A 260 9.65 13.48 -19.69
N TYR A 261 9.02 13.24 -18.53
CA TYR A 261 8.52 11.92 -18.16
C TYR A 261 7.22 11.54 -18.89
N ASN A 262 6.36 12.52 -19.14
CA ASN A 262 5.05 12.35 -19.76
C ASN A 262 4.86 13.34 -20.93
N PRO A 263 5.57 13.13 -22.06
CA PRO A 263 5.58 14.07 -23.18
C PRO A 263 4.23 14.20 -23.90
N VAL A 264 3.27 13.32 -23.62
CA VAL A 264 1.92 13.34 -24.20
C VAL A 264 1.02 14.36 -23.50
N VAL A 265 1.25 14.59 -22.20
CA VAL A 265 0.44 15.50 -21.40
C VAL A 265 1.13 16.86 -21.35
N ASN A 266 0.42 17.91 -21.74
CA ASN A 266 0.88 19.28 -21.48
C ASN A 266 0.58 19.60 -20.00
N PHE A 267 1.62 19.57 -19.17
CA PHE A 267 1.43 19.67 -17.72
C PHE A 267 0.98 21.07 -17.27
N ASP A 268 1.37 22.13 -17.97
CA ASP A 268 0.92 23.49 -17.65
C ASP A 268 -0.57 23.69 -17.90
N LYS A 269 -1.09 23.15 -19.01
CA LYS A 269 -2.54 23.11 -19.25
C LYS A 269 -3.25 22.29 -18.18
N PHE A 270 -2.68 21.15 -17.80
CA PHE A 270 -3.25 20.30 -16.75
C PHE A 270 -3.31 21.01 -15.39
N LYS A 271 -2.26 21.78 -15.02
CA LYS A 271 -2.27 22.65 -13.84
C LYS A 271 -3.41 23.66 -13.90
N ALA A 272 -3.49 24.42 -15.00
CA ALA A 272 -4.53 25.43 -15.19
C ALA A 272 -5.94 24.85 -15.10
N GLU A 273 -6.22 23.71 -15.74
CA GLU A 273 -7.52 23.02 -15.64
C GLU A 273 -7.83 22.55 -14.22
N THR A 274 -6.82 22.13 -13.47
CA THR A 274 -6.97 21.67 -12.08
C THR A 274 -7.32 22.82 -11.14
N ASP A 275 -6.75 23.99 -11.37
CA ASP A 275 -7.06 25.22 -10.64
C ASP A 275 -8.45 25.77 -11.02
N GLU A 276 -8.79 25.80 -12.32
CA GLU A 276 -10.10 26.27 -12.81
C GLU A 276 -11.27 25.44 -12.31
N LYS A 277 -11.14 24.10 -12.25
CA LYS A 277 -12.17 23.22 -11.69
C LYS A 277 -12.51 23.52 -10.22
N GLU A 278 -11.65 24.22 -9.47
CA GLU A 278 -11.99 24.72 -8.14
C GLU A 278 -12.85 25.96 -8.16
N ALA A 279 -12.56 26.89 -9.07
CA ALA A 279 -13.21 28.20 -9.09
C ALA A 279 -14.72 28.10 -9.33
N TYR A 280 -15.15 27.05 -10.04
CA TYR A 280 -16.56 26.74 -10.29
C TYR A 280 -17.22 25.84 -9.23
N ALA A 281 -16.47 25.42 -8.19
CA ALA A 281 -16.96 24.55 -7.13
C ALA A 281 -17.30 25.29 -5.82
N TRP A 282 -17.38 26.63 -5.86
CA TRP A 282 -17.79 27.51 -4.76
C TRP A 282 -19.15 28.14 -5.03
#